data_AF-A0AAU2C8V3-F1
#
_entry.id   AF-A0AAU2C8V3-F1
#
_cell.length_a   1.000
_cell.length_b   1.000
_cell.length_c   1.000
_cell.angle_alpha   90.00
_cell.angle_beta   90.00
_cell.angle_gamma   90.00
#
_symmetry.space_group_name_H-M   'P 1'
#
loop_
_entity.id
_entity.type
_entity.pdbx_description
1 polymer ?
#
loop_
_entity_poly.entity_id
_entity_poly.type
_entity_poly.pdbx_seq_one_letter_code
_entity_poly.pdbx_strand_id
1 'polypeptide(L)'
;MRGKRIGSGAAMLVGALAVTGLALAPSAVAVTPLTATVTANCGLFGGGAATLTATQTGTAATLKLSSTAITAPIPIGANSISSTLTMANSTGAARVFSGAVNPAMATGDPITVGPLNGTVASGDSLNFYGGSLKMVVFGITVTCTANAAQAPGPFVFS
;
A
#
# COMPACT_ATOMS: atom_id res chain seq x y z
N MET A 1 -39.44 -68.89 -14.52
CA MET A 1 -38.65 -69.74 -13.60
C MET A 1 -38.10 -68.86 -12.48
N ARG A 2 -38.32 -69.28 -11.22
CA ARG A 2 -37.55 -68.99 -9.98
C ARG A 2 -37.31 -67.53 -9.56
N GLY A 3 -38.03 -67.10 -8.53
CA GLY A 3 -37.61 -66.02 -7.62
C GLY A 3 -36.70 -66.52 -6.48
N LYS A 4 -35.99 -65.60 -5.81
CA LYS A 4 -35.53 -65.74 -4.42
C LYS A 4 -34.96 -64.43 -3.81
N ARG A 5 -35.44 -64.10 -2.58
CA ARG A 5 -34.80 -63.39 -1.43
C ARG A 5 -34.46 -61.90 -1.63
N ILE A 6 -35.08 -60.91 -0.96
CA ILE A 6 -35.23 -60.56 0.48
C ILE A 6 -33.90 -60.57 1.27
N GLY A 7 -33.48 -59.39 1.75
CA GLY A 7 -32.41 -59.23 2.75
C GLY A 7 -32.12 -57.75 3.05
N SER A 8 -32.51 -57.32 4.24
CA SER A 8 -32.61 -55.96 4.78
C SER A 8 -31.28 -55.26 5.09
N GLY A 9 -31.33 -53.92 5.21
CA GLY A 9 -30.58 -53.21 6.27
C GLY A 9 -29.72 -52.02 5.82
N ALA A 10 -30.20 -50.81 6.12
CA ALA A 10 -29.48 -49.62 6.60
C ALA A 10 -30.40 -48.41 6.32
N ALA A 11 -31.28 -48.05 7.25
CA ALA A 11 -31.00 -47.11 8.33
C ALA A 11 -30.80 -45.67 7.82
N MET A 12 -31.86 -44.89 8.09
CA MET A 12 -31.96 -43.44 8.31
C MET A 12 -30.65 -42.66 8.36
N LEU A 13 -30.64 -41.42 7.81
CA LEU A 13 -30.49 -40.17 8.58
C LEU A 13 -30.17 -38.98 7.65
N VAL A 14 -31.08 -38.00 7.67
CA VAL A 14 -30.81 -36.55 7.76
C VAL A 14 -30.13 -35.87 6.57
N GLY A 15 -30.94 -35.08 5.85
CA GLY A 15 -30.43 -33.96 5.09
C GLY A 15 -29.77 -32.93 6.02
N ALA A 16 -28.54 -32.55 5.69
CA ALA A 16 -27.91 -31.35 6.21
C ALA A 16 -27.18 -30.67 5.05
N LEU A 17 -27.74 -29.55 4.58
CA LEU A 17 -27.01 -28.54 3.85
C LEU A 17 -25.79 -28.14 4.69
N ALA A 18 -24.59 -28.47 4.24
CA ALA A 18 -23.35 -27.94 4.80
C ALA A 18 -22.56 -27.30 3.66
N VAL A 19 -22.84 -26.02 3.49
CA VAL A 19 -21.96 -24.93 3.03
C VAL A 19 -20.70 -25.44 2.33
N THR A 20 -20.68 -25.32 1.02
CA THR A 20 -19.45 -25.28 0.23
C THR A 20 -18.40 -24.50 1.01
N GLY A 21 -17.36 -25.19 1.47
CA GLY A 21 -16.18 -24.56 2.05
C GLY A 21 -15.58 -23.66 0.99
N LEU A 22 -16.05 -22.42 0.94
CA LEU A 22 -15.35 -21.33 0.30
C LEU A 22 -14.12 -21.12 1.17
N ALA A 23 -13.10 -21.95 0.92
CA ALA A 23 -11.75 -21.61 1.31
C ALA A 23 -11.56 -20.19 0.78
N LEU A 24 -11.55 -19.20 1.69
CA LEU A 24 -11.15 -17.85 1.38
C LEU A 24 -9.71 -18.00 0.88
N ALA A 25 -9.57 -18.20 -0.43
CA ALA A 25 -8.31 -18.08 -1.11
C ALA A 25 -7.72 -16.76 -0.60
N PRO A 26 -6.47 -16.75 -0.12
CA PRO A 26 -5.86 -15.50 0.33
C PRO A 26 -6.11 -14.47 -0.76
N SER A 27 -6.82 -13.38 -0.41
CA SER A 27 -7.14 -12.31 -1.33
C SER A 27 -5.85 -11.97 -2.05
N ALA A 28 -5.80 -12.18 -3.38
CA ALA A 28 -4.59 -11.99 -4.15
C ALA A 28 -4.03 -10.62 -3.79
N VAL A 29 -2.86 -10.60 -3.15
CA VAL A 29 -2.27 -9.36 -2.66
C VAL A 29 -1.82 -8.64 -3.91
N ALA A 30 -2.64 -7.70 -4.36
CA ALA A 30 -2.45 -7.07 -5.65
C ALA A 30 -1.10 -6.33 -5.71
N VAL A 31 -0.55 -5.90 -4.56
CA VAL A 31 0.81 -5.37 -4.44
C VAL A 31 1.67 -6.17 -3.45
N THR A 32 2.89 -6.53 -3.85
CA THR A 32 3.87 -7.18 -2.97
C THR A 32 5.21 -6.46 -3.02
N PRO A 33 5.84 -6.16 -1.87
CA PRO A 33 5.28 -6.21 -0.51
C PRO A 33 4.19 -5.15 -0.27
N LEU A 34 3.43 -5.27 0.81
CA LEU A 34 2.46 -4.23 1.21
C LEU A 34 3.14 -3.01 1.85
N THR A 35 4.25 -3.24 2.54
CA THR A 35 5.02 -2.21 3.23
C THR A 35 6.49 -2.30 2.88
N ALA A 36 7.15 -1.16 2.82
CA ALA A 36 8.58 -1.04 2.59
C ALA A 36 9.14 0.09 3.45
N THR A 37 10.38 -0.05 3.93
CA THR A 37 11.09 1.02 4.61
C THR A 37 12.09 1.66 3.66
N VAL A 38 12.22 2.97 3.73
CA VAL A 38 13.19 3.73 2.94
C VAL A 38 13.84 4.79 3.80
N THR A 39 15.12 5.08 3.54
CA THR A 39 15.78 6.24 4.14
C THR A 39 15.53 7.45 3.24
N ALA A 40 14.62 8.32 3.67
CA ALA A 40 14.28 9.55 2.98
C ALA A 40 15.19 10.70 3.44
N ASN A 41 15.60 11.56 2.52
CA ASN A 41 16.32 12.80 2.77
C ASN A 41 15.54 13.94 2.16
N CYS A 42 15.07 14.87 3.00
CA CYS A 42 14.28 16.05 2.63
C CYS A 42 15.10 17.35 2.71
N GLY A 43 16.43 17.25 2.70
CA GLY A 43 17.34 18.40 2.78
C GLY A 43 17.26 19.09 4.14
N LEU A 44 16.92 20.38 4.13
CA LEU A 44 16.86 21.22 5.34
C LEU A 44 15.80 20.78 6.35
N PHE A 45 14.82 19.99 5.92
CA PHE A 45 13.75 19.46 6.77
C PHE A 45 14.13 18.15 7.47
N GLY A 46 15.38 17.69 7.27
CA GLY A 46 15.91 16.47 7.87
C GLY A 46 15.77 15.24 6.98
N GLY A 47 16.02 14.08 7.57
CA GLY A 47 15.96 12.81 6.88
C GLY A 47 16.06 11.64 7.85
N GLY A 48 15.66 10.46 7.40
CA GLY A 48 15.72 9.23 8.17
C GLY A 48 14.79 8.16 7.62
N ALA A 49 14.54 7.14 8.43
CA ALA A 49 13.65 6.05 8.05
C ALA A 49 12.21 6.52 7.88
N ALA A 50 11.59 6.11 6.79
CA ALA A 50 10.19 6.31 6.47
C ALA A 50 9.59 4.98 6.01
N THR A 51 8.35 4.72 6.43
CA THR A 51 7.58 3.55 6.01
C THR A 51 6.65 3.96 4.88
N LEU A 52 6.74 3.25 3.77
CA LEU A 52 5.82 3.29 2.65
C LEU A 52 4.83 2.14 2.77
N THR A 53 3.55 2.41 2.56
CA THR A 53 2.49 1.39 2.49
C THR A 53 1.77 1.54 1.16
N ALA A 54 1.70 0.46 0.40
CA ALA A 54 1.02 0.39 -0.89
C ALA A 54 -0.29 -0.38 -0.77
N THR A 55 -1.32 0.10 -1.43
CA THR A 55 -2.56 -0.64 -1.65
C THR A 55 -2.97 -0.54 -3.10
N GLN A 56 -3.72 -1.52 -3.59
CA GLN A 56 -4.24 -1.54 -4.95
C GLN A 56 -5.68 -2.07 -4.96
N THR A 57 -6.51 -1.49 -5.82
CA THR A 57 -7.88 -1.92 -6.10
C THR A 57 -8.13 -1.75 -7.59
N GLY A 58 -8.06 -2.86 -8.34
CA GLY A 58 -8.03 -2.81 -9.80
C GLY A 58 -6.77 -2.11 -10.29
N THR A 59 -6.93 -1.07 -11.13
CA THR A 59 -5.82 -0.23 -11.62
C THR A 59 -5.54 0.98 -10.73
N ALA A 60 -6.38 1.25 -9.74
CA ALA A 60 -6.14 2.31 -8.76
C ALA A 60 -5.20 1.80 -7.68
N ALA A 61 -4.22 2.61 -7.30
CA ALA A 61 -3.33 2.31 -6.19
C ALA A 61 -3.17 3.53 -5.29
N THR A 62 -2.90 3.27 -4.01
CA THR A 62 -2.57 4.32 -3.07
C THR A 62 -1.25 4.05 -2.38
N LEU A 63 -0.50 5.12 -2.12
CA LEU A 63 0.72 5.08 -1.33
C LEU A 63 0.57 6.00 -0.12
N LYS A 64 0.86 5.48 1.06
CA LYS A 64 0.95 6.24 2.31
C LYS A 64 2.39 6.24 2.78
N LEU A 65 2.89 7.38 3.22
CA LEU A 65 4.21 7.54 3.84
C LEU A 65 4.07 8.01 5.27
N SER A 66 4.82 7.41 6.18
CA SER A 66 4.95 7.84 7.57
C SER A 66 6.41 7.79 8.01
N SER A 67 6.90 8.83 8.66
CA SER A 67 8.26 8.88 9.21
C SER A 67 8.24 9.44 10.63
N THR A 68 8.90 8.74 11.55
CA THR A 68 9.17 9.24 12.92
C THR A 68 10.49 9.98 13.03
N ALA A 69 11.36 9.85 12.03
CA ALA A 69 12.64 10.55 11.98
C ALA A 69 12.51 11.99 11.49
N ILE A 70 11.45 12.28 10.73
CA ILE A 70 11.13 13.61 10.21
C ILE A 70 9.91 14.11 10.98
N THR A 71 10.05 15.22 11.69
CA THR A 71 9.00 15.80 12.52
C THR A 71 8.53 17.14 11.96
N ALA A 72 7.27 17.50 12.24
CA ALA A 72 6.71 18.77 11.82
C ALA A 72 7.34 19.93 12.61
N PRO A 73 8.01 20.91 11.96
CA PRO A 73 8.61 22.03 12.67
C PRO A 73 7.57 23.06 13.15
N ILE A 74 6.38 23.03 12.57
CA ILE A 74 5.24 23.89 12.86
C ILE A 74 3.96 23.04 12.88
N PRO A 75 2.86 23.53 13.48
CA PRO A 75 1.58 22.85 13.39
C PRO A 75 1.10 22.77 11.94
N ILE A 76 0.74 21.58 11.50
CA ILE A 76 0.20 21.30 10.16
C ILE A 76 -1.26 20.90 10.32
N GLY A 77 -2.16 21.62 9.64
CA GLY A 77 -3.58 21.30 9.63
C GLY A 77 -3.86 20.00 8.88
N ALA A 78 -4.98 19.35 9.21
CA ALA A 78 -5.43 18.19 8.44
C ALA A 78 -5.66 18.59 6.97
N ASN A 79 -5.27 17.69 6.07
CA ASN A 79 -5.40 17.84 4.62
C ASN A 79 -4.81 19.13 4.02
N SER A 80 -3.69 19.60 4.57
CA SER A 80 -3.04 20.86 4.16
C SER A 80 -1.72 20.67 3.40
N ILE A 81 -1.22 19.42 3.29
CA ILE A 81 0.01 19.10 2.56
C ILE A 81 -0.35 18.60 1.17
N SER A 82 -0.10 19.40 0.13
CA SER A 82 -0.20 18.91 -1.25
C SER A 82 1.04 18.07 -1.59
N SER A 83 0.85 16.77 -1.76
CA SER A 83 1.92 15.81 -1.96
C SER A 83 1.88 15.21 -3.37
N THR A 84 3.03 15.09 -4.00
CA THR A 84 3.24 14.40 -5.27
C THR A 84 4.43 13.46 -5.12
N LEU A 85 4.16 12.16 -5.08
CA LEU A 85 5.14 11.08 -5.01
C LEU A 85 5.34 10.50 -6.41
N THR A 86 6.55 10.63 -6.94
CA THR A 86 6.98 9.97 -8.17
C THR A 86 7.79 8.74 -7.80
N MET A 87 7.36 7.57 -8.28
CA MET A 87 8.03 6.29 -8.11
C MET A 87 8.71 5.89 -9.40
N ALA A 88 9.99 5.51 -9.34
CA ALA A 88 10.68 4.92 -10.47
C ALA A 88 10.06 3.56 -10.79
N ASN A 89 9.77 3.29 -12.06
CA ASN A 89 9.25 2.02 -12.51
C ASN A 89 10.34 1.29 -13.30
N SER A 90 10.70 0.07 -12.89
CA SER A 90 11.73 -0.69 -13.61
C SER A 90 11.22 -1.29 -14.92
N THR A 91 9.91 -1.34 -15.13
CA THR A 91 9.27 -1.93 -16.33
C THR A 91 8.73 -0.89 -17.30
N GLY A 92 8.92 0.41 -17.06
CA GLY A 92 8.43 1.46 -17.96
C GLY A 92 8.51 2.87 -17.41
N ALA A 93 7.54 3.72 -17.77
CA ALA A 93 7.46 5.09 -17.29
C ALA A 93 7.20 5.14 -15.77
N ALA A 94 7.78 6.15 -15.12
CA ALA A 94 7.56 6.41 -13.70
C ALA A 94 6.07 6.61 -13.39
N ARG A 95 5.65 6.20 -12.19
CA ARG A 95 4.28 6.37 -11.71
C ARG A 95 4.19 7.53 -10.74
N VAL A 96 3.16 8.33 -10.87
CA VAL A 96 2.92 9.49 -10.02
C VAL A 96 1.69 9.24 -9.17
N PHE A 97 1.84 9.48 -7.87
CA PHE A 97 0.80 9.41 -6.86
C PHE A 97 0.66 10.79 -6.25
N SER A 98 -0.56 11.30 -6.15
CA SER A 98 -0.79 12.64 -5.63
C SER A 98 -1.99 12.70 -4.70
N GLY A 99 -1.99 13.68 -3.82
CA GLY A 99 -3.08 13.88 -2.88
C GLY A 99 -2.74 14.98 -1.89
N ALA A 100 -3.79 15.46 -1.22
CA ALA A 100 -3.66 16.45 -0.15
C ALA A 100 -3.99 15.85 1.22
N VAL A 101 -3.97 14.53 1.37
CA VAL A 101 -4.43 13.87 2.60
C VAL A 101 -3.30 13.77 3.61
N ASN A 102 -3.53 14.30 4.81
CA ASN A 102 -2.66 14.15 5.97
C ASN A 102 -3.47 14.38 7.26
N PRO A 103 -3.13 13.72 8.37
CA PRO A 103 -3.71 14.07 9.67
C PRO A 103 -3.24 15.46 10.12
N ALA A 104 -3.93 16.06 11.09
CA ALA A 104 -3.37 17.19 11.82
C ALA A 104 -2.14 16.72 12.60
N MET A 105 -1.06 17.51 12.56
CA MET A 105 0.21 17.21 13.22
C MET A 105 0.64 18.46 13.99
N ALA A 106 0.84 18.33 15.30
CA ALA A 106 1.42 19.39 16.12
C ALA A 106 2.93 19.52 15.84
N THR A 107 3.54 20.59 16.34
CA THR A 107 5.00 20.72 16.31
C THR A 107 5.65 19.55 17.03
N GLY A 108 6.64 18.92 16.38
CA GLY A 108 7.34 17.74 16.89
C GLY A 108 6.67 16.41 16.53
N ASP A 109 5.45 16.42 16.00
CA ASP A 109 4.79 15.18 15.60
C ASP A 109 5.45 14.55 14.37
N PRO A 110 5.46 13.20 14.26
CA PRO A 110 5.90 12.47 13.08
C PRO A 110 5.17 12.90 11.80
N ILE A 111 5.90 13.09 10.71
CA ILE A 111 5.30 13.39 9.41
C ILE A 111 4.57 12.16 8.85
N THR A 112 3.30 12.34 8.53
CA THR A 112 2.47 11.36 7.82
C THR A 112 1.76 12.02 6.65
N VAL A 113 1.89 11.43 5.45
CA VAL A 113 1.22 11.89 4.23
C VAL A 113 0.57 10.73 3.49
N GLY A 114 -0.54 11.01 2.84
CA GLY A 114 -1.35 10.06 2.11
C GLY A 114 -2.51 9.47 2.93
N PRO A 115 -3.35 8.64 2.30
CA PRO A 115 -3.11 7.97 1.01
C PRO A 115 -2.99 8.93 -0.18
N LEU A 116 -1.96 8.73 -0.99
CA LEU A 116 -1.73 9.41 -2.26
C LEU A 116 -2.24 8.52 -3.38
N ASN A 117 -3.16 9.03 -4.19
CA ASN A 117 -3.81 8.25 -5.23
C ASN A 117 -2.97 8.27 -6.50
N GLY A 118 -2.87 7.12 -7.16
CA GLY A 118 -2.22 6.95 -8.44
C GLY A 118 -2.84 5.79 -9.22
N THR A 119 -2.29 5.55 -10.40
CA THR A 119 -2.68 4.41 -11.24
C THR A 119 -1.47 3.53 -11.49
N VAL A 120 -1.71 2.23 -11.50
CA VAL A 120 -0.72 1.19 -11.75
C VAL A 120 -1.25 0.20 -12.77
N ALA A 121 -0.34 -0.44 -13.47
CA ALA A 121 -0.62 -1.59 -14.32
C ALA A 121 -0.05 -2.85 -13.67
N SER A 122 -0.63 -4.00 -14.03
CA SER A 122 -0.06 -5.30 -13.68
C SER A 122 1.36 -5.41 -14.24
N GLY A 123 2.31 -5.84 -13.41
CA GLY A 123 3.74 -5.89 -13.74
C GLY A 123 4.51 -4.59 -13.48
N ASP A 124 3.85 -3.51 -13.01
CA ASP A 124 4.59 -2.34 -12.53
C ASP A 124 5.45 -2.72 -11.32
N SER A 125 6.71 -2.30 -11.35
CA SER A 125 7.68 -2.58 -10.30
C SER A 125 8.27 -1.26 -9.82
N LEU A 126 7.69 -0.74 -8.75
CA LEU A 126 7.85 0.63 -8.28
C LEU A 126 8.83 0.74 -7.13
N ASN A 127 9.80 1.63 -7.27
CA ASN A 127 10.78 1.95 -6.23
C ASN A 127 10.78 3.44 -5.94
N PHE A 128 10.83 3.80 -4.66
CA PHE A 128 11.03 5.20 -4.28
C PHE A 128 12.46 5.67 -4.58
N TYR A 129 13.43 4.76 -4.60
CA TYR A 129 14.78 5.05 -5.10
C TYR A 129 14.77 5.32 -6.60
N GLY A 130 15.38 6.43 -7.01
CA GLY A 130 15.23 6.99 -8.36
C GLY A 130 13.94 7.80 -8.55
N GLY A 131 13.09 7.87 -7.53
CA GLY A 131 11.90 8.70 -7.46
C GLY A 131 12.09 9.96 -6.60
N SER A 132 10.98 10.65 -6.30
CA SER A 132 10.97 11.79 -5.38
C SER A 132 9.59 12.04 -4.79
N LEU A 133 9.54 12.57 -3.58
CA LEU A 133 8.33 13.06 -2.94
C LEU A 133 8.42 14.57 -2.84
N LYS A 134 7.52 15.28 -3.51
CA LYS A 134 7.35 16.71 -3.38
C LYS A 134 6.15 17.00 -2.49
N MET A 135 6.34 17.79 -1.45
CA MET A 135 5.29 18.22 -0.53
C MET A 135 5.25 19.75 -0.52
N VAL A 136 4.09 20.33 -0.74
CA VAL A 136 3.87 21.77 -0.60
C VAL A 136 3.09 22.00 0.68
N VAL A 137 3.74 22.63 1.64
CA VAL A 137 3.19 22.94 2.96
C VAL A 137 3.20 24.46 3.11
N PHE A 138 2.02 25.09 3.23
CA PHE A 138 1.88 26.57 3.30
C PHE A 138 2.63 27.33 2.17
N GLY A 139 2.68 26.76 0.96
CA GLY A 139 3.39 27.35 -0.18
C GLY A 139 4.90 27.09 -0.24
N ILE A 140 5.48 26.44 0.77
CA ILE A 140 6.88 26.02 0.78
C ILE A 140 6.97 24.61 0.20
N THR A 141 7.84 24.43 -0.80
CA THR A 141 8.07 23.12 -1.42
C THR A 141 9.22 22.39 -0.73
N VAL A 142 8.90 21.23 -0.17
CA VAL A 142 9.83 20.25 0.38
C VAL A 142 10.01 19.14 -0.64
N THR A 143 11.25 18.81 -0.99
CA THR A 143 11.55 17.67 -1.87
C THR A 143 12.34 16.63 -1.10
N CYS A 144 11.81 15.42 -1.04
CA CYS A 144 12.44 14.27 -0.42
C CYS A 144 12.85 13.24 -1.46
N THR A 145 14.03 12.66 -1.30
CA THR A 145 14.54 11.58 -2.14
C THR A 145 15.00 10.41 -1.28
N ALA A 146 15.07 9.22 -1.84
CA ALA A 146 15.69 8.08 -1.18
C ALA A 146 17.18 7.97 -1.51
N ASN A 147 17.99 7.64 -0.51
CA ASN A 147 19.44 7.40 -0.71
C ASN A 147 19.75 5.97 -1.15
N ALA A 148 18.82 5.04 -0.95
CA ALA A 148 18.94 3.63 -1.29
C ALA A 148 17.57 3.04 -1.64
N ALA A 149 17.57 1.87 -2.28
CA ALA A 149 16.37 1.11 -2.56
C ALA A 149 15.55 0.82 -1.29
N GLN A 150 14.23 0.88 -1.40
CA GLN A 150 13.33 0.51 -0.31
C GLN A 150 13.43 -0.98 0.01
N ALA A 151 13.25 -1.34 1.29
CA ALA A 151 13.36 -2.72 1.78
C ALA A 151 12.19 -3.08 2.71
N PRO A 152 11.48 -4.21 2.48
CA PRO A 152 11.52 -5.04 1.28
C PRO A 152 11.01 -4.27 0.05
N GLY A 153 11.39 -4.67 -1.16
CA GLY A 153 10.93 -4.01 -2.38
C GLY A 153 11.80 -4.32 -3.60
N PRO A 154 11.44 -3.83 -4.80
CA PRO A 154 10.39 -2.84 -5.13
C PRO A 154 8.94 -3.33 -4.91
N PHE A 155 7.97 -2.41 -4.94
CA PHE A 155 6.54 -2.76 -4.96
C PHE A 155 6.15 -3.31 -6.33
N VAL A 156 5.78 -4.58 -6.39
CA VAL A 156 5.31 -5.24 -7.61
C VAL A 156 3.79 -5.32 -7.57
N PHE A 157 3.13 -4.68 -8.55
CA PHE A 157 1.68 -4.65 -8.69
C PHE A 157 1.22 -5.73 -9.68
N SER A 158 0.06 -6.33 -9.43
CA SER A 158 -0.50 -7.47 -10.19
C SER A 158 -1.96 -7.28 -10.56
#